data_AF-A0AA40GC99-F1
#
_entry.id   AF-A0AA40GC99-F1
#
_cell.length_a   1.000
_cell.length_b   1.000
_cell.length_c   1.000
_cell.angle_alpha   90.00
_cell.angle_beta   90.00
_cell.angle_gamma   90.00
#
_symmetry.space_group_name_H-M   'P 1'
#
loop_
_entity.id
_entity.type
_entity.pdbx_description
1 polymer ?
#
loop_
_entity_poly.entity_id
_entity_poly.type
_entity_poly.pdbx_seq_one_letter_code
_entity_poly.pdbx_strand_id
1 'polypeptide(L)'
;MGSLLACYALTGDVMFREKAAQLGERMLPAFQTETGIPHSLINLHTGASKNYGWASSGCSILSEIGTMHLEFTYLSDITGNPVFKSKVENVRKVLKNLEKPKGLYPNYIHPKTGKWGQRELFFFLTT
;
A
#
# COMPACT_ATOMS: atom_id res chain seq x y z
N MET A 1 2.08 11.50 4.25
CA MET A 1 1.07 11.85 3.22
C MET A 1 -0.21 12.36 3.87
N GLY A 2 -0.85 11.59 4.77
CA GLY A 2 -2.10 11.99 5.42
C GLY A 2 -2.06 13.38 6.09
N SER A 3 -0.97 13.76 6.75
CA SER A 3 -0.82 15.09 7.34
C SER A 3 -0.84 16.23 6.31
N LEU A 4 -0.17 16.08 5.17
CA LEU A 4 -0.19 17.08 4.09
C LEU A 4 -1.60 17.23 3.50
N LEU A 5 -2.29 16.10 3.29
CA LEU A 5 -3.65 16.08 2.81
C LEU A 5 -4.62 16.76 3.80
N ALA A 6 -4.45 16.49 5.09
CA ALA A 6 -5.24 17.13 6.14
C ALA A 6 -4.98 18.64 6.21
N CYS A 7 -3.71 19.08 6.14
CA CYS A 7 -3.38 20.50 6.08
C CYS A 7 -4.05 21.18 4.88
N TYR A 8 -3.97 20.57 3.68
CA TYR A 8 -4.66 21.10 2.50
C TYR A 8 -6.18 21.19 2.71
N ALA A 9 -6.81 20.15 3.26
CA ALA A 9 -8.25 20.13 3.50
C ALA A 9 -8.70 21.23 4.48
N LEU A 10 -7.87 21.59 5.45
CA LEU A 10 -8.18 22.59 6.46
C LEU A 10 -7.84 24.02 6.03
N THR A 11 -6.79 24.22 5.24
CA THR A 11 -6.29 25.57 4.89
C THR A 11 -6.63 25.99 3.46
N GLY A 12 -6.87 25.03 2.56
CA GLY A 12 -6.97 25.28 1.12
C GLY A 12 -5.64 25.63 0.44
N ASP A 13 -4.51 25.63 1.15
CA ASP A 13 -3.21 26.04 0.61
C ASP A 13 -2.65 24.98 -0.34
N VAL A 14 -2.59 25.35 -1.62
CA VAL A 14 -2.16 24.49 -2.74
C VAL A 14 -0.75 23.94 -2.56
N MET A 15 0.12 24.59 -1.77
CA MET A 15 1.46 24.09 -1.47
C MET A 15 1.40 22.69 -0.84
N PHE A 16 0.47 22.46 0.10
CA PHE A 16 0.33 21.15 0.73
C PHE A 16 -0.15 20.08 -0.25
N ARG A 17 -1.08 20.44 -1.14
CA ARG A 17 -1.55 19.56 -2.23
C ARG A 17 -0.39 19.18 -3.16
N GLU A 18 0.42 20.15 -3.59
CA GLU A 18 1.56 19.91 -4.48
C GLU A 18 2.62 19.02 -3.85
N LYS A 19 2.93 19.24 -2.57
CA LYS A 19 3.86 18.35 -1.83
C LYS A 19 3.30 16.95 -1.66
N ALA A 20 1.99 16.81 -1.39
CA ALA A 20 1.34 15.51 -1.32
C ALA A 20 1.39 14.77 -2.66
N ALA A 21 1.15 15.49 -3.77
CA ALA A 21 1.25 14.93 -5.13
C ALA A 21 2.67 14.47 -5.46
N GLN A 22 3.69 15.31 -5.22
CA GLN A 22 5.10 14.96 -5.43
C GLN A 22 5.51 13.71 -4.63
N LEU A 23 5.04 13.59 -3.38
CA LEU A 23 5.29 12.42 -2.55
C LEU A 23 4.58 11.18 -3.13
N GLY A 24 3.31 11.30 -3.52
CA GLY A 24 2.54 10.22 -4.11
C GLY A 24 3.17 9.69 -5.40
N GLU A 25 3.61 10.58 -6.29
CA GLU A 25 4.30 10.22 -7.54
C GLU A 25 5.56 9.40 -7.28
N ARG A 26 6.37 9.81 -6.29
CA ARG A 26 7.58 9.09 -5.87
C ARG A 26 7.30 7.75 -5.22
N MET A 27 6.08 7.52 -4.73
CA MET A 27 5.65 6.24 -4.17
C MET A 27 5.12 5.26 -5.23
N LEU A 28 4.73 5.73 -6.42
CA LEU A 28 4.19 4.88 -7.49
C LEU A 28 5.10 3.69 -7.89
N PRO A 29 6.44 3.81 -7.91
CA PRO A 29 7.31 2.67 -8.21
C PRO A 29 7.17 1.50 -7.23
N ALA A 30 6.67 1.71 -6.01
CA ALA A 30 6.44 0.62 -5.05
C ALA A 30 5.41 -0.39 -5.59
N PHE A 31 4.44 0.07 -6.39
CA PHE A 31 3.37 -0.72 -6.99
C PHE A 31 3.78 -1.40 -8.30
N GLN A 32 5.02 -1.24 -8.76
CA GLN A 32 5.54 -1.89 -9.98
C GLN A 32 5.97 -3.33 -9.68
N THR A 33 5.00 -4.13 -9.27
CA THR A 33 5.14 -5.58 -9.02
C THR A 33 4.23 -6.34 -9.97
N GLU A 34 4.48 -7.63 -10.17
CA GLU A 34 3.69 -8.48 -11.09
C GLU A 34 2.18 -8.50 -10.73
N THR A 35 1.86 -8.35 -9.44
CA THR A 35 0.46 -8.33 -8.96
C THR A 35 -0.09 -6.92 -8.75
N GLY A 36 0.78 -5.90 -8.75
CA GLY A 36 0.45 -4.54 -8.33
C GLY A 36 0.31 -4.36 -6.80
N ILE A 37 0.63 -5.39 -6.00
CA ILE A 37 0.79 -5.25 -4.55
C ILE A 37 2.10 -4.50 -4.29
N PRO A 38 2.09 -3.40 -3.51
CA PRO A 38 3.28 -2.61 -3.32
C PRO A 38 4.32 -3.31 -2.44
N HIS A 39 5.59 -2.99 -2.68
CA HIS A 39 6.67 -3.28 -1.75
C HIS A 39 6.58 -2.40 -0.48
N SER A 40 6.98 -2.92 0.67
CA SER A 40 6.98 -2.22 1.96
C SER A 40 7.99 -1.08 2.04
N LEU A 41 9.15 -1.21 1.39
CA LEU A 41 10.21 -0.20 1.41
C LEU A 41 10.40 0.40 0.02
N ILE A 42 10.55 1.72 -0.03
CA ILE A 42 10.91 2.45 -1.25
C ILE A 42 11.93 3.55 -0.97
N ASN A 43 12.91 3.67 -1.86
CA ASN A 43 13.78 4.82 -1.93
C ASN A 43 13.12 5.91 -2.80
N LEU A 44 12.69 7.01 -2.18
CA LEU A 44 11.96 8.09 -2.86
C LEU A 44 12.82 8.91 -3.84
N HIS A 45 14.15 8.75 -3.82
CA HIS A 45 15.05 9.40 -4.78
C HIS A 45 15.26 8.52 -6.01
N THR A 46 15.53 7.24 -5.83
CA THR A 46 15.87 6.32 -6.94
C THR A 46 14.67 5.53 -7.47
N GLY A 47 13.56 5.48 -6.73
CA GLY A 47 12.40 4.64 -7.04
C GLY A 47 12.62 3.15 -6.75
N ALA A 48 13.82 2.75 -6.32
CA ALA A 48 14.10 1.36 -5.99
C ALA A 48 13.26 0.92 -4.78
N SER A 49 12.53 -0.18 -4.91
CA SER A 49 11.63 -0.70 -3.88
C SER A 49 11.91 -2.17 -3.58
N LYS A 50 11.70 -2.58 -2.33
CA LYS A 50 11.93 -3.95 -1.86
C LYS A 50 11.07 -4.27 -0.64
N ASN A 51 10.91 -5.56 -0.36
CA ASN A 51 10.33 -6.00 0.91
C ASN A 51 11.41 -6.25 1.97
N TYR A 52 10.97 -6.33 3.22
CA TYR A 52 11.84 -6.73 4.31
C TYR A 52 12.37 -8.15 4.10
N GLY A 53 13.69 -8.33 4.19
CA GLY A 53 14.31 -9.66 4.03
C GLY A 53 13.82 -10.68 5.06
N TRP A 54 13.40 -10.21 6.24
CA TRP A 54 12.85 -11.05 7.31
C TRP A 54 11.35 -11.34 7.16
N ALA A 55 10.60 -10.59 6.35
CA ALA A 55 9.15 -10.74 6.26
C ALA A 55 8.78 -11.92 5.35
N SER A 56 8.68 -13.13 5.93
CA SER A 56 8.21 -14.35 5.25
C SER A 56 8.77 -14.51 3.83
N SER A 57 10.09 -14.42 3.67
CA SER A 57 10.79 -14.53 2.38
C SER A 57 10.46 -13.41 1.37
N GLY A 58 10.27 -12.17 1.83
CA GLY A 58 10.03 -11.01 0.97
C GLY A 58 8.56 -10.76 0.65
N CYS A 59 7.66 -11.11 1.55
CA CYS A 59 6.26 -10.73 1.51
C CYS A 59 6.05 -9.28 1.97
N SER A 60 4.97 -8.67 1.48
CA SER A 60 4.47 -7.38 1.93
C SER A 60 3.48 -7.57 3.09
N ILE A 61 3.39 -6.60 3.99
CA ILE A 61 2.53 -6.66 5.18
C ILE A 61 1.14 -6.10 4.83
N LEU A 62 0.09 -6.85 5.15
CA LEU A 62 -1.28 -6.52 4.80
C LEU A 62 -1.74 -5.17 5.36
N SER A 63 -1.36 -4.86 6.61
CA SER A 63 -1.73 -3.59 7.25
C SER A 63 -1.16 -2.40 6.48
N GLU A 64 0.13 -2.45 6.12
CA GLU A 64 0.78 -1.38 5.35
C GLU A 64 0.11 -1.15 3.99
N ILE A 65 -0.22 -2.24 3.30
CA ILE A 65 -0.87 -2.20 1.99
C ILE A 65 -2.30 -1.67 2.09
N GLY A 66 -3.04 -2.09 3.13
CA GLY A 66 -4.44 -1.75 3.33
C GLY A 66 -4.66 -0.32 3.80
N THR A 67 -3.72 0.27 4.55
CA THR A 67 -3.89 1.60 5.15
C THR A 67 -3.67 2.76 4.19
N MET A 68 -3.17 2.55 2.97
CA MET A 68 -2.92 3.64 2.00
C MET A 68 -4.15 4.05 1.17
N HIS A 69 -5.26 3.31 1.30
CA HIS A 69 -6.39 3.44 0.38
C HIS A 69 -7.06 4.82 0.44
N LEU A 70 -7.22 5.38 1.64
CA LEU A 70 -7.88 6.67 1.83
C LEU A 70 -7.04 7.81 1.26
N GLU A 71 -5.76 7.83 1.58
CA GLU A 71 -4.83 8.88 1.16
C GLU A 71 -4.66 8.92 -0.35
N PHE A 72 -4.50 7.76 -1.01
CA PHE A 72 -4.34 7.69 -2.46
C PHE A 72 -5.63 8.03 -3.20
N THR A 73 -6.80 7.63 -2.66
CA THR A 73 -8.09 7.99 -3.25
C THR A 73 -8.30 9.50 -3.17
N TYR A 74 -8.10 10.09 -1.99
CA TYR A 74 -8.25 11.53 -1.81
C TYR A 74 -7.23 12.33 -2.64
N LEU A 75 -5.99 11.83 -2.75
CA LEU A 75 -4.98 12.46 -3.60
C LEU A 75 -5.41 12.48 -5.07
N SER A 76 -6.00 11.40 -5.59
CA SER A 76 -6.58 11.39 -6.93
C SER A 76 -7.70 12.42 -7.09
N ASP A 77 -8.58 12.55 -6.11
CA ASP A 77 -9.71 13.48 -6.18
C ASP A 77 -9.24 14.94 -6.22
N ILE A 78 -8.26 15.32 -5.40
CA ILE A 78 -7.78 16.72 -5.33
C ILE A 78 -6.78 17.10 -6.43
N THR A 79 -6.11 16.13 -7.04
CA THR A 79 -5.16 16.37 -8.15
C THR A 79 -5.77 16.16 -9.53
N GLY A 80 -6.91 15.45 -9.62
CA GLY A 80 -7.50 15.00 -10.86
C GLY A 80 -6.74 13.85 -11.54
N ASN A 81 -5.66 13.33 -10.93
CA ASN A 81 -4.88 12.23 -11.49
C ASN A 81 -5.41 10.88 -11.01
N PRO A 82 -6.05 10.06 -11.85
CA PRO A 82 -6.68 8.81 -11.43
C PRO A 82 -5.69 7.70 -11.08
N VAL A 83 -4.39 7.88 -11.34
CA VAL A 83 -3.37 6.83 -11.14
C VAL A 83 -3.32 6.38 -9.69
N PHE A 84 -3.43 7.28 -8.71
CA PHE A 84 -3.30 6.95 -7.29
C PHE A 84 -4.43 6.03 -6.83
N LYS A 85 -5.69 6.42 -7.08
CA LYS A 85 -6.88 5.61 -6.82
C LYS A 85 -6.82 4.27 -7.54
N SER A 86 -6.43 4.26 -8.82
CA SER A 86 -6.32 3.03 -9.61
C SER A 86 -5.36 2.01 -8.98
N LYS A 87 -4.21 2.46 -8.42
CA LYS A 87 -3.26 1.58 -7.74
C LYS A 87 -3.87 0.91 -6.50
N VAL A 88 -4.52 1.68 -5.63
CA VAL A 88 -5.11 1.13 -4.39
C VAL A 88 -6.40 0.34 -4.64
N GLU A 89 -7.14 0.63 -5.71
CA GLU A 89 -8.26 -0.22 -6.15
C GLU A 89 -7.79 -1.55 -6.70
N ASN A 90 -6.68 -1.58 -7.45
CA ASN A 90 -6.09 -2.83 -7.91
C ASN A 90 -5.67 -3.72 -6.72
N VAL A 91 -5.06 -3.13 -5.70
CA VAL A 91 -4.73 -3.84 -4.45
C VAL A 91 -5.98 -4.47 -3.82
N ARG A 92 -7.09 -3.72 -3.69
CA ARG A 92 -8.36 -4.27 -3.16
C ARG A 92 -8.89 -5.41 -4.03
N LYS A 93 -8.81 -5.26 -5.36
CA LYS A 93 -9.24 -6.30 -6.30
C LYS A 93 -8.44 -7.58 -6.11
N VAL A 94 -7.11 -7.49 -5.98
CA VAL A 94 -6.25 -8.64 -5.70
C VAL A 94 -6.65 -9.30 -4.38
N LEU A 95 -6.73 -8.53 -3.29
CA LEU A 95 -7.11 -9.05 -1.96
C LEU A 95 -8.51 -9.67 -1.91
N LYS A 96 -9.47 -9.14 -2.70
CA LYS A 96 -10.84 -9.68 -2.78
C LYS A 96 -10.88 -11.02 -3.51
N ASN A 97 -10.03 -11.21 -4.52
CA ASN A 97 -9.99 -12.41 -5.35
C ASN A 97 -9.18 -13.56 -4.73
N LEU A 98 -8.47 -13.31 -3.64
CA LEU A 98 -7.70 -14.35 -2.96
C LEU A 98 -8.58 -15.17 -2.03
N GLU A 99 -8.35 -16.48 -2.06
CA GLU A 99 -8.98 -17.41 -1.13
C GLU A 99 -8.55 -17.10 0.30
N LYS A 100 -9.52 -16.98 1.21
CA LYS A 100 -9.29 -16.59 2.59
C LYS A 100 -9.30 -17.84 3.46
N PRO A 101 -8.17 -18.27 4.03
CA PRO A 101 -8.15 -19.43 4.91
C PRO A 101 -9.04 -19.16 6.13
N LYS A 102 -10.08 -20.00 6.32
CA LYS A 102 -11.08 -19.83 7.39
C LYS A 102 -11.82 -18.48 7.34
N GLY A 103 -11.90 -17.84 6.18
CA GLY A 103 -12.50 -16.51 6.03
C GLY A 103 -11.63 -15.35 6.56
N LEU A 104 -10.42 -15.63 7.06
CA LEU A 104 -9.52 -14.63 7.62
C LEU A 104 -8.50 -14.15 6.58
N TYR A 105 -7.98 -12.94 6.80
CA TYR A 105 -6.89 -12.36 6.02
C TYR A 105 -5.54 -12.61 6.72
N PRO A 106 -4.62 -13.38 6.11
CA PRO A 106 -3.25 -13.51 6.62
C PRO A 106 -2.48 -12.18 6.56
N ASN A 107 -1.54 -11.99 7.48
CA ASN A 107 -0.76 -10.76 7.60
C ASN A 107 0.25 -10.53 6.47
N TYR A 108 0.68 -11.58 5.77
CA TYR A 108 1.71 -11.50 4.74
C TYR A 108 1.17 -11.91 3.38
N ILE A 109 1.51 -11.15 2.35
CA ILE A 109 1.17 -11.45 0.97
C ILE A 109 2.39 -11.27 0.06
N HIS A 110 2.64 -12.23 -0.82
CA HIS A 110 3.82 -12.20 -1.68
C HIS A 110 3.56 -11.32 -2.92
N PRO A 111 4.33 -10.25 -3.17
CA PRO A 111 4.04 -9.27 -4.22
C PRO A 111 4.19 -9.80 -5.65
N LYS A 112 5.02 -10.84 -5.86
CA LYS A 112 5.17 -11.49 -7.18
C LYS A 112 4.07 -12.51 -7.49
N THR A 113 3.79 -13.42 -6.55
CA THR A 113 2.87 -14.54 -6.79
C THR A 113 1.42 -14.23 -6.41
N GLY A 114 1.19 -13.19 -5.61
CA GLY A 114 -0.13 -12.86 -5.09
C GLY A 114 -0.65 -13.86 -4.06
N LYS A 115 0.17 -14.79 -3.60
CA LYS A 115 -0.24 -15.80 -2.60
C LYS A 115 0.03 -15.31 -1.19
N TRP A 116 -0.73 -15.83 -0.23
CA TRP A 116 -0.47 -15.60 1.18
C TRP A 116 0.89 -16.17 1.59
N GLY A 117 1.64 -15.40 2.39
CA GLY A 117 2.89 -15.81 3.02
C GLY A 117 2.66 -16.75 4.21
N GLN A 118 3.69 -16.98 5.01
CA GLN A 118 3.58 -17.79 6.23
C GLN A 118 2.45 -17.30 7.13
N ARG A 119 1.72 -18.26 7.68
CA ARG A 119 0.55 -18.02 8.52
C ARG A 119 1.00 -17.64 9.93
N GLU A 120 1.42 -16.41 10.15
CA GLU A 120 1.36 -15.86 11.51
C GLU A 120 -0.12 -15.59 11.84
N LEU A 121 -0.86 -16.64 12.21
CA LEU A 121 -1.95 -16.49 13.14
C LEU A 121 -1.29 -16.33 14.51
N PHE A 122 -1.38 -15.14 15.11
CA PHE A 122 -1.10 -14.98 16.53
C PHE A 122 -2.12 -15.82 17.32
N PHE A 123 -1.76 -17.05 17.65
CA PHE A 123 -2.37 -17.77 18.75
C PHE A 123 -1.68 -17.28 20.03
N PHE A 124 -2.40 -16.53 20.86
CA PHE A 124 -2.05 -16.45 22.26
C PHE A 124 -2.16 -17.88 22.84
N LEU A 125 -1.03 -18.37 23.36
CA LEU A 125 -0.80 -19.44 24.34
C LEU A 125 -1.94 -20.43 24.63
N THR A 126 -1.64 -21.73 24.52
CA THR A 126 -1.61 -22.66 25.67
C THR A 126 -0.87 -23.95 25.28
N THR A 127 0.31 -24.18 25.88
CA THR A 127 0.62 -25.27 26.84
C THR A 127 1.99 -24.99 27.44
#